data_AF-A0A960HXN4-F1
#
_entry.id   AF-A0A960HXN4-F1
#
_cell.length_a   1.000
_cell.length_b   1.000
_cell.length_c   1.000
_cell.angle_alpha   90.00
_cell.angle_beta   90.00
_cell.angle_gamma   90.00
#
_symmetry.space_group_name_H-M   'P 1'
#
loop_
_entity.id
_entity.type
_entity.pdbx_description
1 polymer ?
#
loop_
_entity_poly.entity_id
_entity_poly.type
_entity_poly.pdbx_seq_one_letter_code
_entity_poly.pdbx_strand_id
1 'polypeptide(L)'
;MAQTFVVAARVAVVAVLVVAALSKLLTPPKRSDPTILGLSPRVSTGVLVMCELSVAALLLIVPSVGSATAILLFVAMTMWLFTHLGSASGGCRCFGELSGAGIGWPQIARNAVLIGLAIVAGADGKDANGALAVLVGLPLGALMVLSDQLIPTGRPR
;
A
#
# COMPACT_ATOMS: atom_id res chain seq x y z
N MET A 1 -16.08 22.33 -10.29
CA MET A 1 -14.61 22.32 -10.06
C MET A 1 -14.19 21.41 -8.91
N ALA A 2 -14.80 21.49 -7.72
CA ALA A 2 -14.45 20.57 -6.62
C ALA A 2 -14.74 19.09 -6.95
N GLN A 3 -15.91 18.79 -7.52
CA GLN A 3 -16.30 17.42 -7.87
C GLN A 3 -15.42 16.79 -8.97
N THR A 4 -15.00 17.58 -9.96
CA THR A 4 -14.07 17.12 -11.00
C THR A 4 -12.69 16.79 -10.43
N PHE A 5 -12.26 17.52 -9.39
CA PHE A 5 -10.99 17.26 -8.70
C PHE A 5 -11.05 15.98 -7.84
N VAL A 6 -12.16 15.75 -7.12
CA VAL A 6 -12.39 14.51 -6.35
C VAL A 6 -12.39 13.28 -7.26
N VAL A 7 -13.08 13.35 -8.39
CA VAL A 7 -13.12 12.26 -9.38
C VAL A 7 -11.73 12.03 -9.99
N ALA A 8 -11.01 13.09 -10.36
CA ALA A 8 -9.66 12.97 -10.90
C ALA A 8 -8.69 12.33 -9.89
N ALA A 9 -8.73 12.74 -8.61
CA ALA A 9 -7.92 12.16 -7.54
C ALA A 9 -8.24 10.66 -7.35
N ARG A 10 -9.52 10.30 -7.35
CA ARG A 10 -9.97 8.90 -7.25
C ARG A 10 -9.45 8.05 -8.40
N VAL A 11 -9.61 8.51 -9.63
CA VAL A 11 -9.11 7.81 -10.83
C VAL A 11 -7.59 7.65 -10.76
N ALA A 12 -6.86 8.68 -10.33
CA ALA A 12 -5.41 8.61 -10.17
C ALA A 12 -4.98 7.54 -9.15
N VAL A 13 -5.62 7.50 -7.97
CA VAL A 13 -5.31 6.48 -6.94
C VAL A 13 -5.64 5.07 -7.43
N VAL A 14 -6.80 4.88 -8.06
CA VAL A 14 -7.20 3.60 -8.67
C VAL A 14 -6.19 3.16 -9.73
N ALA A 15 -5.80 4.04 -10.64
CA ALA A 15 -4.83 3.74 -11.68
C ALA A 15 -3.48 3.30 -11.10
N VAL A 16 -3.01 3.98 -10.06
CA VAL A 16 -1.75 3.62 -9.38
C VAL A 16 -1.83 2.25 -8.73
N LEU A 17 -2.94 1.92 -8.04
CA LEU A 17 -3.13 0.60 -7.41
C LEU A 17 -3.21 -0.51 -8.46
N VAL A 18 -3.89 -0.28 -9.59
CA VAL A 18 -3.97 -1.24 -10.69
C VAL A 18 -2.60 -1.46 -11.34
N VAL A 19 -1.85 -0.40 -11.63
CA VAL A 19 -0.48 -0.51 -12.16
C VAL A 19 0.42 -1.24 -11.18
N ALA A 20 0.30 -0.97 -9.87
CA ALA A 20 1.05 -1.67 -8.83
C ALA A 20 0.71 -3.17 -8.80
N ALA A 21 -0.56 -3.54 -8.90
CA ALA A 21 -1.01 -4.93 -8.94
C ALA A 21 -0.49 -5.66 -10.20
N LEU A 22 -0.64 -5.03 -11.38
CA LEU A 22 -0.16 -5.58 -12.64
C LEU A 22 1.36 -5.77 -12.64
N SER A 23 2.12 -4.80 -12.11
CA SER A 23 3.57 -4.92 -12.03
C SER A 23 4.02 -6.12 -11.20
N LYS A 24 3.27 -6.49 -10.15
CA LYS A 24 3.52 -7.68 -9.32
C LYS A 24 3.11 -8.97 -10.00
N LEU A 25 2.06 -8.95 -10.83
CA LEU A 25 1.64 -10.12 -11.62
C LEU A 25 2.62 -10.42 -12.77
N LEU A 26 3.16 -9.38 -13.41
CA LEU A 26 4.10 -9.49 -14.51
C LEU A 26 5.53 -9.84 -14.05
N THR A 27 5.80 -9.72 -12.76
CA THR A 27 7.12 -9.94 -12.18
C THR A 27 7.12 -11.16 -11.28
N PRO A 28 7.92 -12.20 -11.56
CA PRO A 28 8.02 -13.34 -10.66
C PRO A 28 8.67 -12.94 -9.32
N PRO A 29 8.13 -13.42 -8.18
CA PRO A 29 8.67 -13.12 -6.86
C PRO A 29 10.04 -13.76 -6.67
N LYS A 30 10.96 -13.04 -6.03
CA LYS A 30 12.30 -13.54 -5.67
C LYS A 30 12.30 -14.08 -4.25
N ARG A 31 13.25 -14.96 -3.94
CA ARG A 31 13.41 -15.53 -2.60
C ARG A 31 13.79 -14.48 -1.54
N SER A 32 14.40 -13.38 -1.97
CA SER A 32 14.76 -12.23 -1.15
C SER A 32 13.61 -11.25 -0.94
N ASP A 33 12.46 -11.45 -1.58
CA ASP A 33 11.32 -10.53 -1.41
C ASP A 33 10.72 -10.70 -0.01
N PRO A 34 10.27 -9.60 0.60
CA PRO A 34 9.71 -9.65 1.95
C PRO A 34 8.43 -10.47 1.99
N THR A 35 8.27 -11.15 3.10
CA THR A 35 7.15 -12.06 3.35
C THR A 35 6.18 -11.42 4.33
N ILE A 36 4.90 -11.59 4.06
CA ILE A 36 3.82 -11.19 4.96
C ILE A 36 3.51 -12.38 5.84
N LEU A 37 3.56 -12.22 7.17
CA LEU A 37 3.20 -13.27 8.14
C LEU A 37 4.00 -14.58 7.98
N GLY A 38 5.25 -14.49 7.51
CA GLY A 38 6.09 -15.68 7.26
C GLY A 38 5.63 -16.56 6.10
N LEU A 39 4.65 -16.09 5.29
CA LEU A 39 4.18 -16.80 4.10
C LEU A 39 5.27 -16.83 3.03
N SER A 40 5.19 -17.77 2.09
CA SER A 40 6.14 -17.78 0.96
C SER A 40 6.04 -16.47 0.15
N PRO A 41 7.14 -15.96 -0.45
CA PRO A 41 7.12 -14.71 -1.23
C PRO A 41 6.04 -14.67 -2.32
N ARG A 42 5.72 -15.83 -2.90
CA ARG A 42 4.66 -15.98 -3.90
C ARG A 42 3.27 -15.73 -3.33
N VAL A 43 2.99 -16.27 -2.15
CA VAL A 43 1.70 -16.07 -1.48
C VAL A 43 1.58 -14.63 -0.99
N SER A 44 2.63 -14.06 -0.41
CA SER A 44 2.64 -12.65 0.04
C SER A 44 2.42 -11.68 -1.14
N THR A 45 3.04 -11.94 -2.28
CA THR A 45 2.80 -11.16 -3.52
C THR A 45 1.35 -11.27 -3.96
N GLY A 46 0.77 -12.47 -3.95
CA GLY A 46 -0.65 -12.69 -4.27
C GLY A 46 -1.59 -11.93 -3.34
N VAL A 47 -1.31 -11.95 -2.03
CA VAL A 47 -2.10 -11.21 -1.02
C VAL A 47 -2.02 -9.70 -1.29
N LEU A 48 -0.83 -9.16 -1.55
CA LEU A 48 -0.66 -7.74 -1.89
C LEU A 48 -1.44 -7.34 -3.14
N VAL A 49 -1.38 -8.15 -4.20
CA VAL A 49 -2.15 -7.93 -5.43
C VAL A 49 -3.65 -7.90 -5.13
N MET A 50 -4.14 -8.86 -4.34
CA MET A 50 -5.54 -8.90 -3.95
C MET A 50 -5.95 -7.69 -3.12
N CYS A 51 -5.11 -7.24 -2.17
CA CYS A 51 -5.35 -6.03 -1.40
C CYS A 51 -5.42 -4.79 -2.30
N GLU A 52 -4.47 -4.61 -3.22
CA GLU A 52 -4.43 -3.44 -4.11
C GLU A 52 -5.65 -3.38 -5.05
N LEU A 53 -6.03 -4.51 -5.65
CA LEU A 53 -7.21 -4.59 -6.51
C LEU A 53 -8.51 -4.42 -5.70
N SER A 54 -8.57 -4.96 -4.48
CA SER A 54 -9.74 -4.78 -3.61
C SER A 54 -9.92 -3.31 -3.23
N VAL A 55 -8.85 -2.62 -2.83
CA VAL A 55 -8.90 -1.18 -2.51
C VAL A 55 -9.29 -0.37 -3.75
N ALA A 56 -8.76 -0.70 -4.92
CA ALA A 56 -9.14 -0.05 -6.18
C ALA A 56 -10.64 -0.24 -6.48
N ALA A 57 -11.18 -1.44 -6.30
CA ALA A 57 -12.62 -1.71 -6.46
C ALA A 57 -13.45 -0.95 -5.42
N LEU A 58 -13.03 -0.94 -4.14
CA LEU A 58 -13.71 -0.19 -3.09
C LEU A 58 -13.77 1.31 -3.38
N LEU A 59 -12.69 1.90 -3.91
CA LEU A 59 -12.69 3.31 -4.32
C LEU A 59 -13.76 3.64 -5.37
N LEU A 60 -14.12 2.68 -6.22
CA LEU A 60 -15.14 2.84 -7.24
C LEU A 60 -16.56 2.59 -6.71
N ILE A 61 -16.74 1.62 -5.81
CA ILE A 61 -18.06 1.20 -5.29
C ILE A 61 -18.49 2.05 -4.09
N VAL A 62 -17.61 2.20 -3.10
CA VAL A 62 -17.87 2.94 -1.85
C VAL A 62 -16.67 3.86 -1.58
N PRO A 63 -16.62 5.05 -2.19
CA PRO A 63 -15.43 5.89 -2.21
C PRO A 63 -14.89 6.30 -0.85
N SER A 64 -15.77 6.51 0.13
CA SER A 64 -15.40 6.83 1.51
C SER A 64 -14.62 5.70 2.18
N VAL A 65 -15.07 4.45 2.01
CA VAL A 65 -14.39 3.26 2.54
C VAL A 65 -13.12 2.96 1.73
N GLY A 66 -13.19 3.07 0.40
CA GLY A 66 -12.03 2.92 -0.48
C GLY A 66 -10.92 3.92 -0.19
N SER A 67 -11.26 5.17 0.08
CA SER A 67 -10.32 6.22 0.47
C SER A 67 -9.62 5.89 1.78
N ALA A 68 -10.38 5.58 2.84
CA ALA A 68 -9.81 5.24 4.14
C ALA A 68 -8.92 3.98 4.07
N THR A 69 -9.34 2.95 3.34
CA THR A 69 -8.52 1.74 3.15
C THR A 69 -7.26 2.01 2.32
N ALA A 70 -7.32 2.86 1.29
CA ALA A 70 -6.16 3.29 0.52
C ALA A 70 -5.16 4.06 1.39
N ILE A 71 -5.63 5.00 2.22
CA ILE A 71 -4.79 5.74 3.18
C ILE A 71 -4.06 4.76 4.09
N LEU A 72 -4.79 3.79 4.68
CA LEU A 72 -4.20 2.82 5.60
C LEU A 72 -3.15 1.93 4.91
N LEU A 73 -3.43 1.51 3.67
CA LEU A 73 -2.46 0.76 2.86
C LEU A 73 -1.21 1.59 2.57
N PHE A 74 -1.34 2.85 2.16
CA PHE A 74 -0.19 3.72 1.88
C PHE A 74 0.59 4.07 3.15
N VAL A 75 -0.08 4.31 4.28
CA VAL A 75 0.57 4.56 5.57
C VAL A 75 1.36 3.34 6.02
N ALA A 76 0.76 2.14 5.99
CA ALA A 76 1.45 0.90 6.35
C ALA A 76 2.69 0.69 5.48
N MET A 77 2.57 0.90 4.17
CA MET A 77 3.69 0.77 3.25
C MET A 77 4.76 1.84 3.47
N THR A 78 4.37 3.06 3.84
CA THR A 78 5.31 4.14 4.17
C THR A 78 6.08 3.83 5.46
N MET A 79 5.40 3.32 6.49
CA MET A 79 6.05 2.89 7.72
C MET A 79 7.06 1.78 7.47
N TRP A 80 6.71 0.81 6.62
CA TRP A 80 7.62 -0.25 6.19
C TRP A 80 8.83 0.31 5.41
N LEU A 81 8.62 1.28 4.51
CA LEU A 81 9.73 1.97 3.82
C LEU A 81 10.67 2.67 4.82
N PHE A 82 10.12 3.31 5.85
CA PHE A 82 10.94 3.97 6.88
C PHE A 82 11.83 2.99 7.66
N THR A 83 11.33 1.79 7.98
CA THR A 83 12.13 0.78 8.69
C THR A 83 13.24 0.16 7.83
N HIS A 84 13.13 0.28 6.51
CA HIS A 84 14.05 -0.30 5.52
C HIS A 84 14.85 0.74 4.71
N LEU A 85 14.75 2.02 5.08
CA LEU A 85 15.51 3.12 4.48
C LEU A 85 17.02 2.83 4.56
N GLY A 86 17.70 2.92 3.42
CA GLY A 86 19.16 2.74 3.35
C GLY A 86 19.64 1.28 3.39
N SER A 87 18.73 0.30 3.38
CA SER A 87 19.15 -1.10 3.22
C SER A 87 19.58 -1.37 1.77
N ALA A 88 20.81 -1.90 1.60
CA ALA A 88 21.35 -2.29 0.28
C ALA A 88 20.86 -3.69 -0.15
N SER A 89 20.29 -4.46 0.78
CA SER A 89 19.79 -5.81 0.55
C SER A 89 18.36 -5.76 0.01
N GLY A 90 18.23 -5.79 -1.33
CA GLY A 90 17.00 -6.19 -2.02
C GLY A 90 15.77 -5.40 -1.58
N GLY A 91 15.60 -4.20 -2.15
CA GLY A 91 14.37 -3.43 -1.98
C GLY A 91 13.13 -4.30 -2.24
N CYS A 92 12.16 -4.23 -1.33
CA CYS A 92 10.80 -4.70 -1.58
C CYS A 92 10.38 -4.01 -2.87
N ARG A 93 10.19 -4.76 -3.96
CA ARG A 93 9.60 -4.25 -5.22
C ARG A 93 8.12 -3.87 -5.07
N CYS A 94 7.74 -3.57 -3.85
CA CYS A 94 6.45 -3.16 -3.40
C CYS A 94 6.17 -1.80 -4.04
N PHE A 95 5.01 -1.69 -4.67
CA PHE A 95 4.62 -0.53 -5.49
C PHE A 95 5.34 -0.33 -6.84
N GLY A 96 5.75 -1.43 -7.49
CA GLY A 96 6.15 -1.39 -8.90
C GLY A 96 7.51 -0.74 -9.12
N GLU A 97 8.46 -1.03 -8.23
CA GLU A 97 9.84 -0.58 -8.37
C GLU A 97 10.45 -1.21 -9.63
N LEU A 98 10.63 -0.36 -10.66
CA LEU A 98 11.14 -0.69 -11.99
C LEU A 98 12.68 -0.70 -12.04
N SER A 99 13.36 -0.13 -11.04
CA SER A 99 14.82 -0.07 -10.95
C SER A 99 15.31 -0.74 -9.68
N GLY A 100 16.33 -1.60 -9.76
CA GLY A 100 16.99 -2.22 -8.59
C GLY A 100 17.84 -1.25 -7.75
N ALA A 101 17.52 0.04 -7.77
CA ALA A 101 18.12 1.03 -6.88
C ALA A 101 17.53 0.86 -5.47
N GLY A 102 18.34 1.08 -4.43
CA GLY A 102 17.91 0.90 -3.03
C GLY A 102 16.73 1.80 -2.65
N ILE A 103 16.04 1.42 -1.57
CA ILE A 103 14.91 2.17 -1.00
C ILE A 103 15.37 3.58 -0.60
N GLY A 104 14.70 4.61 -1.14
CA GLY A 104 15.04 6.00 -0.93
C GLY A 104 13.87 6.90 -0.52
N TRP A 105 14.19 8.18 -0.32
CA TRP A 105 13.22 9.25 -0.04
C TRP A 105 12.14 9.45 -1.13
N PRO A 106 12.40 9.21 -2.44
CA PRO A 106 11.36 9.38 -3.47
C PRO A 106 10.14 8.48 -3.27
N GLN A 107 10.33 7.25 -2.78
CA GLN A 107 9.25 6.29 -2.52
C GLN A 107 8.33 6.79 -1.40
N ILE A 108 8.91 7.38 -0.35
CA ILE A 108 8.16 7.98 0.77
C ILE A 108 7.38 9.21 0.30
N ALA A 109 8.01 10.10 -0.48
CA ALA A 109 7.36 11.28 -1.03
C ALA A 109 6.16 10.90 -1.92
N ARG A 110 6.30 9.86 -2.77
CA ARG A 110 5.22 9.34 -3.60
C ARG A 110 4.05 8.87 -2.75
N ASN A 111 4.28 8.08 -1.71
CA ASN A 111 3.20 7.61 -0.85
C ASN A 111 2.52 8.75 -0.08
N ALA A 112 3.27 9.77 0.35
CA ALA A 112 2.69 10.96 0.97
C ALA A 112 1.73 11.70 0.02
N VAL A 113 2.10 11.85 -1.25
CA VAL A 113 1.21 12.43 -2.29
C VAL A 113 -0.02 11.55 -2.50
N LEU A 114 0.14 10.22 -2.56
CA LEU A 114 -0.96 9.28 -2.72
C LEU A 114 -1.94 9.29 -1.54
N ILE A 115 -1.43 9.48 -0.30
CA ILE A 115 -2.28 9.68 0.89
C ILE A 115 -3.11 10.95 0.72
N GLY A 116 -2.50 12.06 0.31
CA GLY A 116 -3.22 13.31 0.04
C GLY A 116 -4.31 13.14 -1.02
N LEU A 117 -4.01 12.45 -2.12
CA LEU A 117 -4.98 12.15 -3.17
C LEU A 117 -6.10 11.22 -2.68
N ALA A 118 -5.78 10.23 -1.84
CA ALA A 118 -6.78 9.35 -1.26
C ALA A 118 -7.73 10.12 -0.33
N ILE A 119 -7.22 11.04 0.50
CA ILE A 119 -8.06 11.94 1.33
C ILE A 119 -9.03 12.73 0.44
N VAL A 120 -8.51 13.35 -0.62
CA VAL A 120 -9.34 14.10 -1.59
C VAL A 120 -10.38 13.19 -2.28
N ALA A 121 -10.00 11.97 -2.65
CA ALA A 121 -10.88 11.02 -3.34
C ALA A 121 -12.08 10.57 -2.49
N GLY A 122 -11.94 10.60 -1.17
CA GLY A 122 -12.99 10.28 -0.18
C GLY A 122 -13.80 11.48 0.29
N ALA A 123 -13.46 12.70 -0.13
CA ALA A 123 -14.09 13.94 0.33
C ALA A 123 -15.49 14.20 -0.28
N ASP A 124 -16.22 13.15 -0.68
CA ASP A 124 -17.62 13.29 -1.06
C ASP A 124 -18.43 13.63 0.21
N GLY A 125 -18.97 14.85 0.26
CA GLY A 125 -19.66 15.43 1.42
C GLY A 125 -21.00 14.77 1.79
N LYS A 126 -21.15 13.45 1.56
CA LYS A 126 -22.39 12.68 1.80
C LYS A 126 -22.26 11.48 2.74
N ASP A 127 -21.07 11.06 3.17
CA ASP A 127 -20.93 9.74 3.79
C ASP A 127 -20.34 9.76 5.21
N ALA A 128 -21.19 9.53 6.21
CA ALA A 128 -20.84 9.41 7.64
C ALA A 128 -20.19 8.05 8.03
N ASN A 129 -19.75 7.24 7.06
CA ASN A 129 -19.32 5.85 7.29
C ASN A 129 -17.79 5.66 7.40
N GLY A 130 -17.01 6.75 7.50
CA GLY A 130 -15.54 6.69 7.63
C GLY A 130 -15.04 5.90 8.84
N ALA A 131 -15.83 5.81 9.92
CA ALA A 131 -15.47 5.08 11.13
C ALA A 131 -15.34 3.56 10.94
N LEU A 132 -16.18 2.95 10.09
CA LEU A 132 -16.12 1.50 9.81
C LEU A 132 -14.85 1.15 9.00
N ALA A 133 -14.40 2.08 8.14
CA ALA A 133 -13.20 1.88 7.34
C ALA A 133 -11.91 2.02 8.16
N VAL A 134 -11.88 2.92 9.15
CA VAL A 134 -10.81 2.98 10.16
C VAL A 134 -10.78 1.68 10.98
N LEU A 135 -11.93 1.15 11.39
CA LEU A 135 -12.02 -0.10 12.15
C LEU A 135 -11.53 -1.34 11.40
N VAL A 136 -11.61 -1.37 10.05
CA VAL A 136 -11.15 -2.53 9.24
C VAL A 136 -9.71 -2.36 8.76
N GLY A 137 -9.29 -1.17 8.35
CA GLY A 137 -7.93 -0.98 7.82
C GLY A 137 -6.86 -0.78 8.90
N LEU A 138 -7.23 -0.29 10.09
CA LEU A 138 -6.31 -0.16 11.22
C LEU A 138 -5.78 -1.52 11.72
N PRO A 139 -6.61 -2.57 11.92
CA PRO A 139 -6.09 -3.88 12.28
C PRO A 139 -5.27 -4.53 11.16
N LEU A 140 -5.57 -4.30 9.88
CA LEU A 140 -4.76 -4.79 8.76
C LEU A 140 -3.38 -4.11 8.69
N GLY A 141 -3.34 -2.79 8.83
CA GLY A 141 -2.10 -2.02 8.86
C GLY A 141 -1.27 -2.30 10.11
N ALA A 142 -1.91 -2.37 11.28
CA ALA A 142 -1.25 -2.72 12.54
C ALA A 142 -0.76 -4.17 12.54
N LEU A 143 -1.52 -5.12 11.96
CA LEU A 143 -1.09 -6.52 11.84
C LEU A 143 0.13 -6.65 10.93
N MET A 144 0.21 -5.88 9.84
CA MET A 144 1.41 -5.85 8.99
C MET A 144 2.62 -5.31 9.75
N VAL A 145 2.48 -4.19 10.46
CA VAL A 145 3.58 -3.58 11.24
C VAL A 145 4.00 -4.46 12.43
N LEU A 146 3.06 -5.07 13.16
CA LEU A 146 3.38 -5.98 14.26
C LEU A 146 3.99 -7.29 13.78
N SER A 147 3.61 -7.78 12.59
CA SER A 147 4.18 -9.02 12.04
C SER A 147 5.67 -8.90 11.72
N ASP A 148 6.15 -7.69 11.42
CA ASP A 148 7.56 -7.40 11.16
C ASP A 148 8.39 -7.35 12.45
N GLN A 149 7.77 -6.95 13.58
CA GLN A 149 8.43 -6.84 14.89
C GLN A 149 8.49 -8.16 15.67
N LEU A 150 7.70 -9.16 15.29
CA LEU A 150 7.57 -10.44 16.03
C LEU A 150 8.49 -11.56 15.49
N ILE A 151 9.24 -11.33 14.42
CA ILE A 151 10.27 -12.27 13.96
C ILE A 151 11.57 -11.88 14.67
N PRO A 152 12.07 -12.68 15.64
CA PRO A 152 13.34 -12.38 16.28
C PRO A 152 14.42 -12.46 15.21
N THR A 153 15.01 -11.32 14.87
CA THR A 153 16.20 -11.25 14.03
C THR A 153 17.35 -11.90 14.79
N GLY A 154 17.49 -13.23 14.65
CA GLY A 154 18.73 -13.91 14.97
C GLY A 154 19.81 -13.36 14.06
N ARG A 155 20.57 -12.36 14.53
CA ARG A 155 21.82 -11.92 13.91
C ARG A 155 22.84 -13.07 13.99
N PRO A 156 23.38 -13.58 12.88
CA PRO A 156 24.78 -13.94 12.86
C PRO A 156 25.61 -12.67 12.60
N ARG A 157 26.65 -12.48 13.41
CA ARG A 157 27.74 -11.52 13.14
C ARG A 157 28.55 -11.97 11.94
#